data_AF-A0A4Y2G531-F1
#
_entry.id   AF-A0A4Y2G531-F1
#
_cell.length_a   1.000
_cell.length_b   1.000
_cell.length_c   1.000
_cell.angle_alpha   90.00
_cell.angle_beta   90.00
_cell.angle_gamma   90.00
#
_symmetry.space_group_name_H-M   'P 1'
#
loop_
_entity.id
_entity.type
_entity.pdbx_description
1 polymer ?
#
loop_
_entity_poly.entity_id
_entity_poly.type
_entity_poly.pdbx_seq_one_letter_code
_entity_poly.pdbx_strand_id
1 'polypeptide(L)'
;MVPTQRRPPLKVSSVQQNIRDTFQQQVIGYGGCVEWPLRSPDLNPLDFFLWGYIKQRVYATPPPTLQELRNRITDACASVSPTILYNV
;
A
#
# COMPACT_ATOMS: atom_id res chain seq x y z
N MET A 1 36.60 -20.48 -20.39
CA MET A 1 35.95 -19.45 -19.55
C MET A 1 34.87 -18.78 -20.39
N VAL A 2 33.59 -19.07 -20.10
CA VAL A 2 32.45 -18.48 -20.83
C VAL A 2 31.99 -17.25 -20.04
N PRO A 3 31.83 -16.06 -20.65
CA PRO A 3 31.30 -14.91 -19.93
C PRO A 3 29.85 -15.20 -19.55
N THR A 4 29.55 -15.12 -18.26
CA THR A 4 28.20 -15.21 -17.72
C THR A 4 27.37 -14.08 -18.35
N GLN A 5 26.49 -14.43 -19.28
CA GLN A 5 25.43 -13.58 -19.80
C GLN A 5 24.73 -12.93 -18.59
N ARG A 6 25.00 -11.63 -18.35
CA ARG A 6 24.18 -10.85 -17.42
C ARG A 6 22.79 -10.88 -18.01
N ARG A 7 21.85 -11.57 -17.36
CA ARG A 7 20.45 -11.54 -17.75
C ARG A 7 20.04 -10.06 -17.88
N PRO A 8 19.42 -9.64 -18.99
CA PRO A 8 18.95 -8.28 -19.13
C PRO A 8 18.04 -7.95 -17.94
N PRO A 9 18.16 -6.75 -17.34
CA PRO A 9 17.34 -6.37 -16.20
C PRO A 9 15.89 -6.63 -16.56
N LEU A 10 15.24 -7.50 -15.79
CA LEU A 10 13.84 -7.88 -15.95
C LEU A 10 13.05 -6.59 -16.20
N LYS A 11 12.42 -6.52 -17.38
CA LYS A 11 11.65 -5.37 -17.88
C LYS A 11 10.95 -4.68 -16.72
N VAL A 12 11.46 -3.50 -16.33
CA VAL A 12 10.68 -2.59 -15.50
C VAL A 12 9.40 -2.33 -16.27
N SER A 13 8.27 -2.72 -15.69
CA SER A 13 6.99 -2.55 -16.37
C SER A 13 6.76 -1.06 -16.61
N SER A 14 6.01 -0.70 -17.67
CA SER A 14 5.64 0.70 -17.91
C SER A 14 4.96 1.34 -16.69
N VAL A 15 4.29 0.50 -15.88
CA VAL A 15 3.70 0.86 -14.59
C VAL A 15 4.77 1.27 -13.57
N GLN A 16 5.85 0.50 -13.42
CA GLN A 16 6.94 0.85 -12.51
C GLN A 16 7.67 2.14 -12.91
N GLN A 17 7.85 2.38 -14.21
CA GLN A 17 8.46 3.61 -14.69
C GLN A 17 7.56 4.82 -14.40
N ASN A 18 6.27 4.71 -14.71
CA ASN A 18 5.30 5.76 -14.43
C ASN A 18 5.21 6.12 -12.93
N ILE A 19 5.24 5.12 -12.05
CA ILE A 19 5.24 5.33 -10.60
C ILE A 19 6.53 6.05 -10.17
N ARG A 20 7.70 5.63 -10.66
CA ARG A 20 8.97 6.29 -10.33
C ARG A 20 9.01 7.75 -10.77
N ASP A 21 8.50 8.05 -11.96
CA ASP A 21 8.47 9.41 -12.51
C ASP A 21 7.48 10.29 -11.75
N THR A 22 6.31 9.75 -11.39
CA THR A 22 5.27 10.47 -10.65
C THR A 22 5.71 10.83 -9.23
N PHE A 23 6.43 9.94 -8.57
CA PHE A 23 6.85 10.11 -7.18
C PHE A 23 8.34 10.47 -7.03
N GLN A 24 9.00 10.93 -8.10
CA GLN A 24 10.41 11.39 -8.07
C GLN A 24 11.36 10.38 -7.39
N GLN A 25 11.19 9.09 -7.66
CA GLN A 25 11.92 7.98 -7.02
C GLN A 25 11.72 7.81 -5.50
N GLN A 26 10.86 8.61 -4.85
CA GLN A 26 10.46 8.46 -3.44
C GLN A 26 9.42 7.35 -3.26
N VAL A 27 9.69 6.20 -3.86
CA VAL A 27 8.81 5.04 -3.81
C VAL A 27 9.47 4.01 -2.90
N ILE A 28 8.73 3.57 -1.88
CA ILE A 28 9.11 2.45 -1.03
C ILE A 28 8.44 1.22 -1.66
N GLY A 29 9.17 0.39 -2.40
CA GLY A 29 8.60 -0.76 -3.13
C GLY A 29 9.66 -1.67 -3.75
N TYR A 30 9.22 -2.73 -4.45
CA TYR A 30 10.13 -3.58 -5.23
C TYR A 30 10.75 -2.76 -6.38
N GLY A 31 12.04 -2.44 -6.26
CA GLY A 31 12.73 -1.51 -7.16
C GLY A 31 12.50 -0.02 -6.84
N GLY A 32 12.09 0.33 -5.62
CA GLY A 32 12.11 1.69 -5.10
C GLY A 32 13.48 2.11 -4.53
N CYS A 33 13.60 3.36 -4.03
CA CYS A 33 14.83 3.85 -3.39
C CYS A 33 15.13 3.14 -2.06
N VAL A 34 14.09 2.65 -1.39
CA VAL A 34 14.18 1.84 -0.18
C VAL A 34 13.71 0.42 -0.52
N GLU A 35 14.61 -0.56 -0.33
CA GLU A 35 14.34 -1.97 -0.59
C GLU A 35 13.46 -2.54 0.53
N TRP A 36 12.21 -2.90 0.20
CA TRP A 36 11.35 -3.61 1.16
C TRP A 36 11.76 -5.07 1.29
N PRO A 37 11.84 -5.61 2.50
CA PRO A 37 12.03 -7.04 2.70
C PRO A 37 10.88 -7.86 2.08
N LEU A 38 11.25 -9.00 1.52
CA LEU A 38 10.32 -9.92 0.88
C LEU A 38 9.36 -10.49 1.95
N ARG A 39 8.04 -10.35 1.73
CA ARG A 39 6.95 -10.84 2.60
C ARG A 39 6.76 -10.11 3.95
N SER A 40 6.84 -8.78 3.98
CA SER A 40 6.46 -8.02 5.19
C SER A 40 5.29 -7.07 4.95
N PRO A 41 4.07 -7.58 4.69
CA PRO A 41 2.87 -6.74 4.75
C PRO A 41 2.67 -6.11 6.14
N ASP A 42 3.22 -6.74 7.19
CA ASP A 42 3.17 -6.28 8.59
C ASP A 42 3.98 -5.01 8.85
N LEU A 43 4.93 -4.66 7.98
CA LEU A 43 5.78 -3.48 8.14
C LEU A 43 5.22 -2.23 7.47
N ASN A 44 4.06 -2.31 6.83
CA ASN A 44 3.37 -1.13 6.34
C ASN A 44 2.36 -0.66 7.41
N PRO A 45 2.60 0.48 8.09
CA PRO A 45 1.66 1.04 9.07
C PRO A 45 0.24 1.18 8.51
N LEU A 46 0.11 1.44 7.20
CA LEU A 46 -1.19 1.52 6.52
C LEU A 46 -1.89 0.15 6.42
N ASP A 47 -1.15 -0.93 6.18
CA ASP A 47 -1.76 -2.25 6.01
C ASP A 47 -2.10 -2.89 7.37
N PHE A 48 -1.30 -2.62 8.41
CA PHE A 48 -1.57 -3.14 9.75
C PHE A 48 -2.59 -2.28 10.51
N PHE A 49 -2.31 -0.99 10.68
CA PHE A 49 -3.11 -0.12 11.55
C PHE A 49 -4.34 0.43 10.84
N LEU A 50 -4.18 1.04 9.66
CA LEU A 50 -5.30 1.67 8.96
C LEU A 50 -6.34 0.63 8.50
N TRP A 51 -5.91 -0.52 7.98
CA TRP A 51 -6.84 -1.59 7.62
C TRP A 51 -7.57 -2.19 8.83
N GLY A 52 -6.87 -2.36 9.97
CA GLY A 52 -7.48 -2.79 11.23
C GLY A 52 -8.54 -1.81 11.72
N TYR A 53 -8.22 -0.53 11.72
CA TYR A 53 -9.09 0.57 12.12
C TYR A 53 -10.36 0.67 11.23
N ILE A 54 -10.19 0.63 9.90
CA ILE A 54 -11.31 0.68 8.96
C ILE A 54 -12.22 -0.53 9.16
N LYS A 55 -11.67 -1.74 9.26
CA LYS A 55 -12.46 -2.95 9.50
C LYS A 55 -13.26 -2.86 10.79
N GLN A 56 -12.65 -2.37 11.88
CA GLN A 56 -13.35 -2.21 13.16
C GLN A 56 -14.56 -1.28 13.04
N ARG A 57 -14.46 -0.16 12.31
CA ARG A 57 -15.58 0.77 12.12
C ARG A 57 -16.64 0.24 11.16
N VAL A 58 -16.23 -0.34 10.04
CA VAL A 58 -17.14 -0.83 9.00
C VAL A 58 -17.99 -2.01 9.50
N TYR A 59 -17.35 -2.92 10.26
CA TYR A 59 -17.98 -4.13 10.79
C TYR A 59 -18.42 -4.03 12.25
N ALA A 60 -18.36 -2.84 12.88
CA ALA A 60 -18.89 -2.61 14.23
C ALA A 60 -20.37 -3.03 14.34
N THR A 61 -21.11 -2.86 13.24
CA THR A 61 -22.42 -3.48 13.05
C THR A 61 -22.43 -4.19 11.69
N PRO A 62 -23.12 -5.33 11.54
CA PRO A 62 -23.21 -6.02 10.25
C PRO A 62 -23.94 -5.13 9.24
N PRO A 63 -23.30 -4.74 8.11
CA PRO A 63 -23.94 -3.88 7.13
C PRO A 63 -25.02 -4.66 6.36
N PRO A 64 -26.27 -4.18 6.33
CA PRO A 64 -27.38 -4.89 5.69
C PRO A 64 -27.36 -4.85 4.16
N THR A 65 -26.64 -3.89 3.56
CA THR A 65 -26.57 -3.72 2.10
C THR A 65 -25.16 -3.33 1.64
N LEU A 66 -24.87 -3.59 0.35
CA LEU A 66 -23.61 -3.17 -0.27
C LEU A 66 -23.45 -1.65 -0.33
N GLN A 67 -24.54 -0.90 -0.45
CA GLN A 67 -24.51 0.56 -0.44
C GLN A 67 -24.09 1.09 0.93
N GLU A 68 -24.66 0.53 1.99
CA GLU A 68 -24.30 0.87 3.37
C GLU A 68 -22.84 0.52 3.67
N LEU A 69 -22.36 -0.62 3.17
CA LEU A 69 -20.95 -1.00 3.27
C LEU A 69 -20.03 0.05 2.61
N ARG A 70 -20.38 0.51 1.39
CA ARG A 70 -19.59 1.53 0.66
C ARG A 70 -19.59 2.88 1.38
N ASN A 71 -20.75 3.29 1.91
CA ASN A 71 -20.87 4.53 2.68
C ASN A 71 -19.99 4.46 3.93
N ARG A 72 -20.06 3.36 4.69
CA ARG A 72 -19.23 3.16 5.89
C ARG A 72 -17.74 3.12 5.61
N ILE A 73 -17.32 2.53 4.50
CA ILE A 73 -15.90 2.56 4.09
C ILE A 73 -15.48 4.00 3.81
N THR A 74 -16.32 4.75 3.09
CA THR A 74 -16.05 6.17 2.76
C THR A 74 -15.96 7.02 4.03
N ASP A 75 -16.91 6.86 4.96
CA ASP A 75 -16.95 7.57 6.22
C ASP A 75 -15.78 7.18 7.14
N ALA A 76 -15.44 5.90 7.20
CA ALA A 76 -14.29 5.42 7.95
C ALA A 76 -13.00 6.05 7.43
N CYS A 77 -12.80 6.08 6.11
CA CYS A 77 -11.67 6.74 5.47
C CYS A 77 -11.66 8.26 5.73
N ALA A 78 -12.81 8.94 5.63
CA ALA A 78 -12.92 10.37 5.92
C ALA A 78 -12.64 10.71 7.40
N SER A 79 -12.91 9.77 8.32
CA SER A 79 -12.61 9.94 9.75
C SER A 79 -11.13 9.78 10.10
N VAL A 80 -10.31 9.26 9.19
CA VAL A 80 -8.87 9.12 9.38
C VAL A 80 -8.24 10.50 9.21
N SER A 81 -7.99 11.16 10.33
CA SER A 81 -7.26 12.42 10.36
C SER A 81 -5.75 12.18 10.25
N PRO A 82 -4.96 13.14 9.75
CA PRO A 82 -3.50 13.03 9.70
C PRO A 82 -2.88 12.72 11.07
N THR A 83 -3.47 13.22 12.16
CA THR A 83 -3.04 12.95 13.54
C THR A 83 -3.14 11.48 13.96
N ILE A 84 -4.09 10.72 13.39
CA ILE A 84 -4.20 9.27 13.59
C ILE A 84 -3.04 8.53 12.90
N LEU A 85 -2.47 9.10 11.84
CA LEU A 85 -1.35 8.54 11.08
C LEU A 85 0.03 8.96 11.63
N TYR A 86 0.12 10.05 12.39
CA TYR A 86 1.38 10.50 13.01
C TYR A 86 1.79 9.72 14.26
N ASN A 87 0.86 8.97 14.86
CA ASN A 87 1.06 8.23 16.11
C ASN A 87 1.33 6.72 15.90
N VAL A 88 1.67 6.31 14.67
CA VAL A 88 1.96 4.91 14.31
C VAL A 88 3.46 4.69 14.14
#